data_AF-A0A973PHS1-F1
#
_entry.id   AF-A0A973PHS1-F1
#
_cell.length_a   1.000
_cell.length_b   1.000
_cell.length_c   1.000
_cell.angle_alpha   90.00
_cell.angle_beta   90.00
_cell.angle_gamma   90.00
#
_symmetry.space_group_name_H-M   'P 1'
#
loop_
_entity.id
_entity.type
_entity.pdbx_description
1 polymer ?
#
loop_
_entity_poly.entity_id
_entity_poly.type
_entity_poly.pdbx_seq_one_letter_code
_entity_poly.pdbx_strand_id
1 'polypeptide(L)'
;MTQRVDIAKLAPEAYRGFFAVEKYMHDSDLPGPTIELVKLRASQINGCGYCVHMHSKDMKKAGESDERLWSVAAWREATVFTPAERAALALTEEATRLADRGEAVPDEV
;
A
#
# COMPACT_ATOMS: atom_id res chain seq x y z
N MET A 1 18.82 -2.35 -3.25
CA MET A 1 18.83 -1.27 -2.23
C MET A 1 19.81 -1.65 -1.15
N THR A 2 20.69 -0.73 -0.75
CA THR A 2 21.67 -0.98 0.31
C THR A 2 21.05 -0.61 1.65
N GLN A 3 20.97 -1.57 2.57
CA GLN A 3 20.44 -1.35 3.91
C GLN A 3 21.43 -0.51 4.73
N ARG A 4 20.99 0.67 5.21
CA ARG A 4 21.81 1.58 6.03
C ARG A 4 21.82 1.19 7.50
N VAL A 5 20.69 0.67 8.00
CA VAL A 5 20.48 0.28 9.41
C VAL A 5 19.62 -0.98 9.43
N ASP A 6 19.94 -1.92 10.33
CA ASP A 6 19.09 -3.07 10.65
C ASP A 6 18.20 -2.72 11.85
N ILE A 7 16.96 -2.31 11.57
CA ILE A 7 16.00 -1.91 12.62
C ILE A 7 15.56 -3.11 13.45
N ALA A 8 15.44 -4.30 12.86
CA ALA A 8 15.06 -5.51 13.59
C ALA A 8 16.10 -5.87 14.65
N LYS A 9 17.38 -5.66 14.36
CA LYS A 9 18.48 -5.84 15.32
C LYS A 9 18.63 -4.67 16.29
N LEU A 10 18.48 -3.43 15.82
CA LEU A 10 18.72 -2.22 16.62
C LEU A 10 17.60 -1.94 17.62
N ALA A 11 16.34 -2.16 17.23
CA ALA A 11 15.16 -1.84 18.01
C ALA A 11 14.07 -2.93 17.86
N PRO A 12 14.30 -4.14 18.41
CA PRO A 12 13.44 -5.29 18.18
C PRO A 12 12.00 -5.09 18.68
N GLU A 13 11.79 -4.38 19.78
CA GLU A 13 10.44 -4.11 20.32
C GLU A 13 9.65 -3.18 19.41
N ALA A 14 10.27 -2.13 18.88
CA ALA A 14 9.65 -1.23 17.91
C ALA A 14 9.29 -1.98 16.61
N TYR A 15 10.20 -2.83 16.14
CA TYR A 15 9.96 -3.69 14.98
C TYR A 15 8.77 -4.64 15.22
N ARG A 16 8.70 -5.31 16.38
CA ARG A 16 7.54 -6.15 16.74
C ARG A 16 6.24 -5.34 16.80
N GLY A 17 6.26 -4.13 17.35
CA GLY A 17 5.10 -3.24 17.40
C GLY A 17 4.57 -2.90 16.01
N PHE A 18 5.46 -2.59 15.06
CA PHE A 18 5.08 -2.37 13.66
C PHE A 18 4.42 -3.62 13.04
N PHE A 19 5.01 -4.81 13.25
CA PHE A 19 4.44 -6.06 12.73
C PHE A 19 3.12 -6.48 13.37
N ALA A 20 2.82 -6.01 14.59
CA ALA A 20 1.53 -6.26 15.22
C ALA A 20 0.39 -5.56 14.46
N VAL A 21 0.63 -4.34 13.95
CA VAL A 21 -0.33 -3.63 13.10
C VAL A 21 -0.56 -4.37 11.78
N GLU A 22 0.52 -4.81 11.14
CA GLU A 22 0.45 -5.60 9.91
C GLU A 22 -0.34 -6.90 10.11
N LYS A 23 -0.07 -7.64 11.20
CA LYS A 23 -0.80 -8.86 11.54
C LYS A 23 -2.30 -8.58 11.74
N TYR A 24 -2.66 -7.51 12.44
CA TYR A 24 -4.04 -7.15 12.65
C TYR A 24 -4.77 -6.87 11.33
N MET A 25 -4.14 -6.14 10.41
CA MET A 25 -4.73 -5.87 9.09
C MET A 25 -4.90 -7.16 8.28
N HIS A 26 -3.91 -8.05 8.29
CA HIS A 26 -3.99 -9.34 7.60
C HIS A 26 -5.12 -10.22 8.13
N ASP A 27 -5.36 -10.21 9.44
CA ASP A 27 -6.40 -11.03 10.09
C ASP A 27 -7.79 -10.35 10.10
N SER A 28 -7.92 -9.17 9.48
CA SER A 28 -9.20 -8.46 9.37
C SER A 28 -10.09 -9.01 8.24
N ASP A 29 -11.35 -8.57 8.21
CA ASP A 29 -12.30 -8.94 7.15
C ASP A 29 -12.09 -8.17 5.84
N LEU A 30 -11.05 -7.32 5.76
CA LEU A 30 -10.74 -6.60 4.53
C LEU A 30 -10.22 -7.55 3.45
N PRO A 31 -10.61 -7.38 2.18
CA PRO A 31 -10.09 -8.22 1.11
C PRO A 31 -8.56 -8.05 0.98
N GLY A 32 -7.83 -9.17 1.08
CA GLY A 32 -6.37 -9.21 0.91
C GLY A 32 -5.87 -8.50 -0.36
N PRO A 33 -6.49 -8.70 -1.54
CA PRO A 33 -6.11 -7.96 -2.75
C PRO A 33 -6.23 -6.44 -2.60
N THR A 34 -7.28 -5.95 -1.93
CA THR A 34 -7.46 -4.52 -1.67
C THR A 34 -6.40 -3.98 -0.72
N ILE A 35 -6.05 -4.72 0.35
CA ILE A 35 -4.96 -4.36 1.25
C ILE A 35 -3.64 -4.21 0.48
N GLU A 36 -3.30 -5.16 -0.38
CA GLU A 36 -2.05 -5.09 -1.13
C GLU A 36 -2.06 -3.99 -2.20
N LEU A 37 -3.21 -3.69 -2.82
CA LEU A 37 -3.36 -2.55 -3.73
C LEU A 37 -3.04 -1.22 -3.05
N VAL A 38 -3.58 -0.98 -1.85
CA VAL A 38 -3.32 0.28 -1.13
C VAL A 38 -1.87 0.36 -0.67
N LYS A 39 -1.27 -0.74 -0.20
CA LYS A 39 0.15 -0.79 0.17
C LYS A 39 1.06 -0.51 -1.03
N LEU A 40 0.77 -1.12 -2.19
CA LEU A 40 1.52 -0.85 -3.41
C LEU A 40 1.39 0.61 -3.84
N ARG A 41 0.17 1.17 -3.83
CA ARG A 41 -0.06 2.55 -4.26
C ARG A 41 0.62 3.57 -3.33
N ALA A 42 0.47 3.42 -2.01
CA ALA A 42 1.17 4.26 -1.04
C ALA A 42 2.70 4.18 -1.20
N SER A 43 3.23 2.98 -1.45
CA SER A 43 4.66 2.75 -1.70
C SER A 43 5.17 3.45 -2.94
N GLN A 44 4.38 3.47 -4.03
CA GLN A 44 4.72 4.19 -5.26
C GLN A 44 4.78 5.70 -5.04
N ILE A 45 3.82 6.27 -4.29
CA ILE A 45 3.79 7.70 -4.00
C ILE A 45 4.97 8.10 -3.12
N ASN A 46 5.26 7.31 -2.08
CA ASN A 46 6.37 7.56 -1.15
C ASN A 46 7.75 7.22 -1.72
N GLY A 47 7.83 6.66 -2.94
CA GLY A 47 9.10 6.26 -3.56
C GLY A 47 9.83 5.13 -2.83
N CYS A 48 9.12 4.29 -2.05
CA CYS A 48 9.74 3.16 -1.34
C CYS A 48 9.98 1.98 -2.31
N GLY A 49 11.15 1.93 -2.96
CA GLY A 49 11.49 0.85 -3.90
C GLY A 49 11.43 -0.56 -3.29
N TYR A 50 11.71 -0.70 -1.98
CA TYR A 50 11.65 -1.98 -1.27
C TYR A 50 10.21 -2.46 -1.14
N CYS A 51 9.33 -1.57 -0.70
CA CYS A 51 7.92 -1.83 -0.52
C CYS A 51 7.24 -2.10 -1.87
N VAL A 52 7.56 -1.31 -2.92
CA VAL A 52 7.07 -1.56 -4.29
C VAL A 52 7.45 -2.95 -4.76
N HIS A 53 8.71 -3.37 -4.59
CA HIS A 53 9.13 -4.71 -5.00
C HIS A 53 8.43 -5.81 -4.19
N MET A 54 8.32 -5.63 -2.87
CA MET A 54 7.70 -6.60 -1.97
C MET A 54 6.22 -6.81 -2.31
N HIS A 55 5.41 -5.75 -2.30
CA HIS A 55 3.97 -5.85 -2.52
C HIS A 55 3.64 -6.35 -3.92
N SER A 56 4.33 -5.85 -4.96
CA SER A 56 4.13 -6.38 -6.32
C SER A 56 4.45 -7.87 -6.42
N LYS A 57 5.51 -8.35 -5.74
CA LYS A 57 5.89 -9.76 -5.72
C LYS A 57 4.86 -10.61 -4.97
N ASP A 58 4.34 -10.14 -3.85
CA ASP A 58 3.39 -10.90 -3.04
C ASP A 58 2.00 -10.95 -3.69
N MET A 59 1.54 -9.86 -4.29
CA MET A 59 0.35 -9.84 -5.16
C MET A 59 0.49 -10.82 -6.34
N LYS A 60 1.66 -10.84 -7.00
CA LYS A 60 1.91 -11.76 -8.11
C LYS A 60 1.85 -13.23 -7.66
N LYS A 61 2.41 -13.56 -6.49
CA LYS A 61 2.31 -14.91 -5.90
C LYS A 61 0.86 -15.26 -5.54
N ALA A 62 0.06 -14.28 -5.13
CA ALA A 62 -1.36 -14.45 -4.82
C ALA A 62 -2.26 -14.56 -6.08
N GLY A 63 -1.67 -14.50 -7.29
CA GLY A 63 -2.39 -14.69 -8.54
C GLY A 63 -2.92 -13.41 -9.18
N GLU A 64 -2.47 -12.23 -8.73
CA GLU A 64 -2.86 -10.96 -9.35
C GLU A 64 -2.36 -10.87 -10.80
N SER A 65 -3.17 -10.25 -11.67
CA SER A 65 -2.84 -10.10 -13.09
C SER A 65 -1.78 -9.03 -13.31
N ASP A 66 -0.96 -9.18 -14.35
CA ASP A 66 0.01 -8.15 -14.73
C ASP A 66 -0.68 -6.84 -15.11
N GLU A 67 -1.83 -6.94 -15.78
CA GLU A 67 -2.66 -5.79 -16.13
C GLU A 67 -3.04 -4.96 -14.89
N ARG A 68 -3.54 -5.61 -13.82
CA ARG A 68 -3.90 -4.92 -12.58
C ARG A 68 -2.67 -4.35 -11.89
N LEU A 69 -1.58 -5.14 -11.75
CA LEU A 69 -0.33 -4.69 -11.12
C LEU A 69 0.25 -3.43 -11.75
N TRP A 70 0.31 -3.40 -13.09
CA TRP A 70 0.87 -2.26 -13.80
C TRP A 70 -0.09 -1.06 -13.79
N SER A 71 -1.40 -1.32 -13.83
CA SER A 71 -2.43 -0.28 -13.86
C SER A 71 -2.59 0.47 -12.54
N VAL A 72 -2.11 -0.06 -11.39
CA VAL A 72 -2.23 0.61 -10.08
C VAL A 72 -1.69 2.05 -10.11
N ALA A 73 -0.58 2.28 -10.84
CA ALA A 73 0.03 3.60 -10.92
C ALA A 73 -0.85 4.65 -11.62
N ALA A 74 -1.79 4.20 -12.47
CA ALA A 74 -2.71 5.02 -13.25
C ALA A 74 -4.18 4.59 -13.04
N TRP A 75 -4.51 4.12 -11.84
CA TRP A 75 -5.77 3.43 -11.54
C TRP A 75 -7.03 4.24 -11.87
N ARG A 76 -6.96 5.58 -11.85
CA ARG A 76 -8.10 6.46 -12.16
C ARG A 76 -8.64 6.22 -13.57
N GLU A 77 -7.76 5.94 -14.53
CA GLU A 77 -8.10 5.68 -15.92
C GLU A 77 -8.25 4.17 -16.22
N ALA A 78 -7.96 3.31 -15.26
CA ALA A 78 -8.02 1.86 -15.44
C ALA A 78 -9.43 1.31 -15.13
N THR A 79 -9.91 0.38 -15.96
CA THR A 79 -11.24 -0.24 -15.85
C THR A 79 -11.23 -1.55 -15.03
N VAL A 80 -10.06 -2.00 -14.59
CA VAL A 80 -9.84 -3.32 -13.96
C VAL A 80 -10.07 -3.34 -12.45
N PHE A 81 -10.38 -2.18 -11.85
CA PHE A 81 -10.61 -2.04 -10.40
C PHE A 81 -12.09 -1.86 -10.10
N THR A 82 -12.56 -2.58 -9.07
CA THR A 82 -13.94 -2.48 -8.59
C THR A 82 -14.23 -1.12 -7.94
N PRO A 83 -15.50 -0.72 -7.77
CA PRO A 83 -15.84 0.52 -7.06
C PRO A 83 -15.23 0.62 -5.65
N ALA A 84 -15.21 -0.50 -4.91
CA ALA A 84 -14.63 -0.55 -3.57
C ALA A 84 -13.10 -0.35 -3.59
N GLU A 85 -12.40 -0.99 -4.53
CA GLU A 85 -10.95 -0.79 -4.69
C GLU A 85 -10.62 0.64 -5.12
N ARG A 86 -11.45 1.26 -5.98
CA ARG A 86 -11.29 2.65 -6.40
C ARG A 86 -11.48 3.63 -5.24
N ALA A 87 -12.46 3.39 -4.37
CA ALA A 87 -12.62 4.16 -3.13
C ALA A 87 -11.39 4.03 -2.21
N ALA A 88 -10.91 2.79 -2.00
CA ALA A 88 -9.71 2.54 -1.21
C ALA A 88 -8.46 3.23 -1.79
N LEU A 89 -8.29 3.19 -3.12
CA LEU A 89 -7.17 3.86 -3.80
C LEU A 89 -7.29 5.39 -3.74
N ALA A 90 -8.50 5.96 -3.82
CA ALA A 90 -8.73 7.39 -3.65
C ALA A 90 -8.29 7.84 -2.24
N LEU A 91 -8.79 7.16 -1.20
CA LEU A 91 -8.42 7.43 0.19
C LEU A 91 -6.91 7.28 0.41
N THR A 92 -6.30 6.26 -0.20
CA THR A 92 -4.85 6.05 -0.14
C THR A 92 -4.08 7.24 -0.70
N GLU A 93 -4.47 7.77 -1.86
CA GLU A 93 -3.76 8.92 -2.46
C GLU A 93 -3.89 10.20 -1.64
N GLU A 94 -5.09 10.48 -1.12
CA GLU A 94 -5.32 11.67 -0.29
C GLU A 94 -4.58 11.56 1.05
N ALA A 95 -4.70 10.43 1.75
CA ALA A 95 -4.02 10.21 3.03
C ALA A 95 -2.50 10.18 2.90
N THR A 96 -1.96 9.60 1.80
CA THR A 96 -0.51 9.54 1.59
C THR A 96 0.10 10.92 1.30
N ARG A 97 -0.65 11.79 0.63
CA ARG A 97 -0.19 13.14 0.22
C ARG A 97 -0.58 14.24 1.19
N LEU A 98 -0.91 13.90 2.43
CA LEU A 98 -1.35 14.85 3.45
C LEU A 98 -0.36 16.01 3.67
N ALA A 99 0.94 15.77 3.49
CA ALA A 99 1.97 16.81 3.60
C ALA A 99 2.11 17.69 2.35
N ASP A 100 1.69 17.20 1.18
CA ASP A 100 1.83 17.91 -0.11
C ASP A 100 0.70 18.93 -0.32
N ARG A 101 -0.41 18.76 0.39
CA ARG A 101 -1.63 19.57 0.27
C ARG A 101 -1.82 20.31 1.59
N GLY A 102 -2.10 21.61 1.55
CA GLY A 102 -2.39 22.39 2.76
C GLY A 102 -3.73 22.05 3.41
N GLU A 103 -4.44 21.06 2.89
CA GLU A 103 -5.80 20.66 3.27
C GLU A 103 -5.79 19.22 3.79
N ALA A 104 -6.72 18.89 4.68
CA ALA A 104 -6.91 17.54 5.20
C ALA A 104 -7.47 16.60 4.11
N VAL A 105 -7.57 15.30 4.42
CA VAL A 105 -8.31 14.35 3.57
C VAL A 105 -9.77 14.83 3.44
N PRO A 106 -10.30 15.04 2.21
CA PRO A 106 -11.68 15.51 2.02
C PRO A 106 -12.74 14.52 2.51
N ASP A 107 -13.89 15.01 2.95
CA ASP A 107 -15.00 14.20 3.50
C ASP A 107 -15.66 13.30 2.43
N GLU A 108 -15.58 13.68 1.15
CA GLU A 108 -16.17 12.93 0.04
C GLU A 108 -15.37 11.66 -0.36
N VAL A 109 -14.18 11.47 0.23
CA VAL A 109 -13.28 10.33 -0.02
C VAL A 109 -13.36 9.32 1.11
#